data_AF-Q9XWI3-F1
#
_entry.id   AF-Q9XWI3-F1
#
_cell.length_a   1.000
_cell.length_b   1.000
_cell.length_c   1.000
_cell.angle_alpha   90.00
_cell.angle_beta   90.00
_cell.angle_gamma   90.00
#
_symmetry.space_group_name_H-M   'P 1'
#
loop_
_entity.id
_entity.type
_entity.pdbx_description
1 polymer ?
#
loop_
_entity_poly.entity_id
_entity_poly.type
_entity_poly.pdbx_seq_one_letter_code
_entity_poly.pdbx_strand_id
1 'polypeptide(L)'
;MRSLKQQVLFLFISTVLCNYGSLQRGLITSGPCTFPLPHSANFSVFCQIPYHKTSYVCDPGGILSRTEVEMLQTTAIKLNMTSCFCSKFENCQPGIRIAVVLLPFVSWNSIRECDPTYTSSSISTSTILYAQLLSLRWQEHCDADVIFVYIQSWQPERLRTPLLIPLFGNQWPHLRRFSIPIVTSARETTLTSLENAMSHASRLIHVDLSPAHAAIPRWALAFGGIMLSVVVAAMYVANCISEKMGQRRQKSLVPKRGNEKFRAGFGGGVMMNSSGSQKKKSVMMFRTFSKNNHNNNNNNNNNRL
;
A
#
# COMPACT_ATOMS: atom_id res chain seq x y z
N MET A 1 37.34 -37.30 -55.10
CA MET A 1 37.17 -38.11 -53.87
C MET A 1 37.46 -37.24 -52.65
N ARG A 2 36.45 -36.56 -52.08
CA ARG A 2 36.62 -35.91 -50.78
C ARG A 2 36.76 -37.01 -49.73
N SER A 3 37.95 -37.07 -49.14
CA SER A 3 38.42 -38.19 -48.32
C SER A 3 37.44 -38.52 -47.20
N LEU A 4 37.12 -39.80 -47.05
CA LEU A 4 36.30 -40.37 -45.97
C LEU A 4 36.69 -39.82 -44.58
N LYS A 5 37.96 -39.45 -44.38
CA LYS A 5 38.48 -38.79 -43.17
C LYS A 5 37.77 -37.46 -42.85
N GLN A 6 37.42 -36.66 -43.85
CA GLN A 6 36.80 -35.36 -43.64
C GLN A 6 35.33 -35.48 -43.22
N GLN A 7 34.60 -36.48 -43.73
CA GLN A 7 33.24 -36.78 -43.30
C GLN A 7 33.19 -37.29 -41.85
N VAL A 8 34.13 -38.14 -41.46
CA VAL A 8 34.21 -38.64 -40.07
C VAL A 8 34.53 -37.51 -39.10
N LEU A 9 35.44 -36.58 -39.45
CA LEU A 9 35.74 -35.42 -38.60
C LEU A 9 34.51 -34.52 -38.40
N PHE A 10 33.74 -34.25 -39.45
CA PHE A 10 32.50 -33.46 -39.33
C PHE A 10 31.45 -34.15 -38.47
N LEU A 11 31.32 -35.48 -38.57
CA LEU A 11 30.41 -36.26 -37.72
C LEU A 11 30.82 -36.22 -36.25
N PHE A 12 32.13 -36.32 -35.94
CA PHE A 12 32.63 -36.18 -34.58
C PHE A 12 32.45 -34.77 -34.02
N ILE A 13 32.73 -33.73 -34.81
CA ILE A 13 32.51 -32.35 -34.36
C ILE A 13 31.01 -32.10 -34.12
N SER A 14 30.13 -32.62 -34.98
CA SER A 14 28.69 -32.48 -34.82
C SER A 14 28.15 -33.25 -33.61
N THR A 15 28.66 -34.46 -33.31
CA THR A 15 28.23 -35.21 -32.12
C THR A 15 28.76 -34.60 -30.84
N VAL A 16 30.00 -34.09 -30.82
CA VAL A 16 30.54 -33.38 -29.66
C VAL A 16 29.79 -32.07 -29.43
N LEU A 17 29.52 -31.28 -30.47
CA LEU A 17 28.72 -30.05 -30.36
C LEU A 17 27.26 -30.34 -29.97
N CYS A 18 26.65 -31.42 -30.47
CA CYS A 18 25.32 -31.85 -30.02
C CYS A 18 25.31 -32.33 -28.57
N ASN A 19 26.37 -33.01 -28.10
CA ASN A 19 26.45 -33.45 -26.71
C ASN A 19 26.71 -32.28 -25.75
N TYR A 20 27.49 -31.28 -26.14
CA TYR A 20 27.62 -30.06 -25.34
C TYR A 20 26.33 -29.21 -25.36
N GLY A 21 25.64 -29.15 -26.50
CA GLY A 21 24.34 -28.49 -26.59
C GLY A 21 23.21 -29.22 -25.85
N SER A 22 23.27 -30.56 -25.77
CA SER A 22 22.29 -31.35 -25.02
C SER A 22 22.57 -31.34 -23.51
N LEU A 23 23.83 -31.22 -23.08
CA LEU A 23 24.16 -31.03 -21.67
C LEU A 23 23.65 -29.68 -21.15
N GLN A 24 23.54 -28.66 -22.00
CA GLN A 24 22.82 -27.41 -21.65
C GLN A 24 21.30 -27.56 -21.64
N ARG A 25 20.70 -28.53 -22.35
CA ARG A 25 19.26 -28.83 -22.20
C ARG A 25 18.91 -29.46 -20.85
N GLY A 26 19.89 -30.08 -20.17
CA GLY A 26 19.71 -30.56 -18.79
C GLY A 26 19.51 -29.45 -17.76
N LEU A 27 19.85 -28.20 -18.12
CA LEU A 27 19.70 -27.01 -17.28
C LEU A 27 18.61 -26.06 -17.79
N ILE A 28 17.66 -26.51 -18.63
CA ILE A 28 16.48 -25.67 -18.95
C ILE A 28 15.85 -25.28 -17.61
N THR A 29 16.08 -24.05 -17.18
CA THR A 29 15.38 -23.49 -16.04
C THR A 29 13.93 -23.55 -16.42
N SER A 30 13.19 -24.38 -15.70
CA SER A 30 11.78 -24.60 -15.93
C SER A 30 11.09 -23.24 -15.93
N GLY A 31 10.23 -23.00 -16.92
CA GLY A 31 9.40 -21.81 -16.95
C GLY A 31 8.55 -21.72 -15.68
N PRO A 32 8.05 -20.53 -15.34
CA PRO A 32 7.40 -20.31 -14.05
C PRO A 32 6.15 -21.20 -13.88
N CYS A 33 5.46 -21.56 -14.97
CA CYS A 33 4.33 -22.49 -14.97
C CYS A 33 4.73 -23.97 -15.07
N THR A 34 5.92 -24.30 -15.59
CA THR A 34 6.41 -25.69 -15.70
C THR A 34 7.36 -26.06 -14.57
N PHE A 35 7.55 -25.15 -13.60
CA PHE A 35 8.39 -25.39 -12.44
C PHE A 35 7.90 -26.63 -11.67
N PRO A 36 8.80 -27.52 -11.21
CA PRO A 36 8.42 -28.68 -10.42
C PRO A 36 7.58 -28.29 -9.20
N LEU A 37 6.63 -29.16 -8.84
CA LEU A 37 5.78 -28.98 -7.68
C LEU A 37 6.31 -29.70 -6.45
N PRO A 38 6.04 -29.22 -5.23
CA PRO A 38 6.55 -29.82 -3.99
C PRO A 38 6.32 -31.32 -3.81
N HIS A 39 5.18 -31.84 -4.30
CA HIS A 39 4.85 -33.26 -4.22
C HIS A 39 5.49 -34.12 -5.32
N SER A 40 6.04 -33.49 -6.37
CA SER A 40 6.67 -34.21 -7.47
C SER A 40 8.01 -34.78 -7.04
N ALA A 41 8.31 -36.01 -7.44
CA ALA A 41 9.57 -36.68 -7.08
C ALA A 41 10.82 -35.88 -7.50
N ASN A 42 10.71 -35.09 -8.57
CA ASN A 42 11.80 -34.28 -9.10
C ASN A 42 12.01 -32.97 -8.32
N PHE A 43 11.07 -32.53 -7.48
CA PHE A 43 11.16 -31.23 -6.83
C PHE A 43 12.29 -31.13 -5.83
N SER A 44 12.46 -32.11 -4.94
CA SER A 44 13.53 -32.07 -3.95
C SER A 44 14.91 -32.09 -4.59
N VAL A 45 15.07 -32.82 -5.70
CA VAL A 45 16.29 -32.87 -6.50
C VAL A 45 16.52 -31.54 -7.21
N PHE A 46 15.49 -31.00 -7.88
CA PHE A 46 15.56 -29.73 -8.60
C PHE A 46 15.76 -28.53 -7.67
N CYS A 47 15.20 -28.56 -6.47
CA CYS A 47 15.36 -27.51 -5.47
C CYS A 47 16.53 -27.75 -4.51
N GLN A 48 17.25 -28.88 -4.68
CA GLN A 48 18.38 -29.28 -3.83
C GLN A 48 18.06 -29.32 -2.33
N ILE A 49 16.83 -29.65 -1.95
CA ILE A 49 16.37 -29.70 -0.55
C ILE A 49 17.24 -30.62 0.33
N PRO A 50 17.63 -31.84 -0.11
CA PRO A 50 18.50 -32.70 0.69
C PRO A 50 19.90 -32.12 0.92
N TYR A 51 20.41 -31.35 -0.05
CA TYR A 51 21.71 -30.69 0.05
C TYR A 51 21.65 -29.52 1.05
N HIS A 52 20.65 -28.67 0.92
CA HIS A 52 20.46 -27.48 1.74
C HIS A 52 19.93 -27.77 3.15
N LYS A 53 19.25 -28.91 3.34
CA LYS A 53 18.54 -29.29 4.58
C LYS A 53 17.50 -28.27 5.04
N THR A 54 17.03 -27.41 4.14
CA THR A 54 15.99 -26.42 4.39
C THR A 54 14.89 -26.58 3.35
N SER A 55 13.62 -26.54 3.78
CA SER A 55 12.50 -26.77 2.85
C SER A 55 12.05 -25.51 2.11
N TYR A 56 12.35 -24.31 2.61
CA TYR A 56 11.92 -23.05 2.01
C TYR A 56 12.85 -22.52 0.93
N VAL A 57 14.05 -23.08 0.76
CA VAL A 57 14.99 -22.68 -0.29
C VAL A 57 14.91 -23.67 -1.44
N CYS A 58 14.62 -23.16 -2.63
CA CYS A 58 14.71 -23.87 -3.88
C CYS A 58 15.83 -23.28 -4.74
N ASP A 59 16.92 -24.02 -4.89
CA ASP A 59 18.11 -23.56 -5.60
C ASP A 59 18.56 -24.59 -6.65
N PRO A 60 17.94 -24.62 -7.83
CA PRO A 60 18.36 -25.47 -8.94
C PRO A 60 19.78 -25.22 -9.44
N GLY A 61 20.30 -24.00 -9.28
CA GLY A 61 21.62 -23.63 -9.77
C GLY A 61 22.77 -23.98 -8.83
N GLY A 62 22.49 -24.31 -7.56
CA GLY A 62 23.53 -24.38 -6.53
C GLY A 62 24.22 -23.03 -6.34
N ILE A 63 23.46 -21.93 -6.43
CA ILE A 63 23.96 -20.56 -6.32
C ILE A 63 24.45 -20.28 -4.90
N LEU A 64 23.76 -20.84 -3.89
CA LEU A 64 24.22 -20.77 -2.50
C LEU A 64 24.94 -22.05 -2.12
N SER A 65 26.02 -21.89 -1.37
CA SER A 65 26.60 -22.99 -0.61
C SER A 65 25.70 -23.39 0.56
N ARG A 66 25.80 -24.64 1.00
CA ARG A 66 25.11 -25.11 2.21
C ARG A 66 25.39 -24.23 3.43
N THR A 67 26.61 -23.73 3.59
CA THR A 67 26.99 -22.82 4.69
C THR A 67 26.24 -21.49 4.61
N GLU A 68 26.03 -20.96 3.41
CA GLU A 68 25.25 -19.72 3.24
C GLU A 68 23.77 -19.95 3.53
N VAL A 69 23.22 -21.12 3.20
CA VAL A 69 21.83 -21.45 3.56
C VAL A 69 21.67 -21.64 5.06
N GLU A 70 22.65 -22.23 5.75
CA GLU A 70 22.66 -22.32 7.22
C GLU A 70 22.75 -20.91 7.88
N MET A 71 23.51 -19.98 7.28
CA MET A 71 23.53 -18.57 7.70
C MET A 71 22.18 -17.88 7.44
N LEU A 72 21.60 -18.06 6.26
CA LEU A 72 20.28 -17.53 5.91
C LEU A 72 19.19 -18.05 6.84
N GLN A 73 19.28 -19.32 7.25
CA GLN A 73 18.37 -19.92 8.23
C GLN A 73 18.41 -19.21 9.58
N THR A 74 19.59 -18.79 10.03
CA THR A 74 19.75 -18.01 11.26
C THR A 74 19.03 -16.67 11.15
N THR A 75 19.13 -16.01 10.00
CA THR A 75 18.42 -14.76 9.69
C THR A 75 16.90 -14.97 9.61
N ALA A 76 16.43 -16.03 8.96
CA ALA A 76 15.00 -16.37 8.87
C ALA A 76 14.38 -16.62 10.25
N ILE A 77 15.04 -17.40 11.11
CA ILE A 77 14.60 -17.64 12.50
C ILE A 77 14.54 -16.33 13.29
N LYS A 78 15.58 -15.49 13.20
CA LYS A 78 15.63 -14.19 13.88
C LYS A 78 14.48 -13.27 13.48
N LEU A 79 14.01 -13.37 12.23
CA LEU A 79 12.92 -12.56 11.68
C LEU A 79 11.53 -13.21 11.80
N ASN A 80 11.41 -14.34 12.53
CA ASN A 80 10.19 -15.13 12.67
C ASN A 80 9.60 -15.58 11.31
N MET A 81 10.48 -15.92 10.36
CA MET A 81 10.11 -16.46 9.07
C MET A 81 10.17 -17.99 9.10
N THR A 82 9.14 -18.63 8.55
CA THR A 82 8.98 -20.09 8.53
C THR A 82 8.81 -20.58 7.09
N SER A 83 9.00 -21.87 6.85
CA SER A 83 8.75 -22.45 5.53
C SER A 83 7.27 -22.53 5.23
N CYS A 84 6.86 -22.19 4.01
CA CYS A 84 5.51 -22.50 3.51
C CYS A 84 5.33 -23.99 3.17
N PHE A 85 6.43 -24.73 2.95
CA PHE A 85 6.39 -26.13 2.55
C PHE A 85 6.26 -27.01 3.81
N CYS A 86 5.01 -27.30 4.16
CA CYS A 86 4.65 -28.17 5.26
C CYS A 86 3.86 -29.37 4.72
N SER A 87 4.04 -30.55 5.32
CA SER A 87 3.28 -31.74 4.94
C SER A 87 1.77 -31.55 5.12
N LYS A 88 1.37 -30.75 6.11
CA LYS A 88 0.00 -30.27 6.34
C LYS A 88 0.05 -28.82 6.80
N PHE A 89 -0.91 -27.99 6.39
CA PHE A 89 -1.02 -26.59 6.82
C PHE A 89 -1.03 -26.43 8.35
N GLU A 90 -1.73 -27.33 9.05
CA GLU A 90 -1.79 -27.36 10.52
C GLU A 90 -0.44 -27.64 11.19
N ASN A 91 0.49 -28.27 10.45
CA ASN A 91 1.84 -28.58 10.93
C ASN A 91 2.85 -27.47 10.62
N CYS A 92 2.44 -26.40 9.91
CA CYS A 92 3.33 -25.27 9.68
C CYS A 92 3.63 -24.57 11.00
N GLN A 93 4.91 -24.23 11.20
CA GLN A 93 5.28 -23.37 12.31
C GLN A 93 4.61 -22.00 12.14
N PRO A 94 4.04 -21.44 13.22
CA PRO A 94 3.48 -20.10 13.18
C PRO A 94 4.59 -19.09 12.87
N GLY A 95 4.33 -18.16 11.95
CA GLY A 95 5.31 -17.17 11.50
C GLY A 95 4.98 -16.62 10.13
N ILE A 96 5.88 -15.79 9.60
CA ILE A 96 5.81 -15.27 8.24
C ILE A 96 6.24 -16.39 7.30
N ARG A 97 5.31 -16.98 6.54
CA ARG A 97 5.64 -18.12 5.67
C ARG A 97 6.35 -17.63 4.43
N ILE A 98 7.53 -18.17 4.16
CA ILE A 98 8.39 -17.76 3.05
C ILE A 98 8.73 -18.92 2.12
N ALA A 99 9.04 -18.56 0.87
CA ALA A 99 9.78 -19.38 -0.07
C ALA A 99 10.87 -18.53 -0.73
N VAL A 100 12.05 -19.12 -0.94
CA VAL A 100 13.18 -18.50 -1.62
C VAL A 100 13.48 -19.35 -2.86
N VAL A 101 13.51 -18.71 -4.03
CA VAL A 101 13.76 -19.39 -5.31
C VAL A 101 14.94 -18.72 -5.99
N LEU A 102 16.00 -19.49 -6.23
CA LEU A 102 17.24 -19.02 -6.83
C LEU A 102 17.36 -19.58 -8.25
N LEU A 103 17.34 -18.69 -9.23
CA LEU A 103 17.30 -19.05 -10.64
C LEU A 103 18.60 -18.61 -11.32
N PRO A 104 19.37 -19.55 -11.89
CA PRO A 104 20.63 -19.19 -12.55
C PRO A 104 20.39 -18.35 -13.81
N PHE A 105 19.29 -18.59 -14.52
CA PHE A 105 18.88 -17.75 -15.64
C PHE A 105 17.38 -17.85 -15.91
N VAL A 106 16.82 -16.78 -16.46
CA VAL A 106 15.43 -16.70 -16.95
C VAL A 106 15.42 -16.10 -18.35
N SER A 107 14.45 -16.48 -19.18
CA SER A 107 14.27 -15.92 -20.52
C SER A 107 12.82 -15.48 -20.75
N TRP A 108 12.59 -14.58 -21.70
CA TRP A 108 11.21 -14.27 -22.12
C TRP A 108 10.52 -15.46 -22.76
N ASN A 109 11.28 -16.43 -23.29
CA ASN A 109 10.70 -17.65 -23.87
C ASN A 109 10.00 -18.47 -22.82
N SER A 110 10.57 -18.58 -21.61
CA SER A 110 9.95 -19.35 -20.54
C SER A 110 8.67 -18.71 -20.00
N ILE A 111 8.52 -17.38 -20.10
CA ILE A 111 7.22 -16.71 -19.87
C ILE A 111 6.25 -17.00 -21.02
N ARG A 112 6.71 -16.95 -22.28
CA ARG A 112 5.87 -17.23 -23.46
C ARG A 112 5.34 -18.66 -23.51
N GLU A 113 6.04 -19.61 -22.89
CA GLU A 113 5.55 -20.97 -22.71
C GLU A 113 4.31 -21.02 -21.79
N CYS A 114 4.20 -20.08 -20.85
CA CYS A 114 3.05 -19.95 -19.96
C CYS A 114 1.94 -19.08 -20.54
N ASP A 115 2.32 -18.00 -21.23
CA ASP A 115 1.42 -17.08 -21.91
C ASP A 115 1.94 -16.77 -23.33
N PRO A 116 1.42 -17.43 -24.37
CA PRO A 116 1.89 -17.24 -25.74
C PRO A 116 1.57 -15.84 -26.28
N THR A 117 0.66 -15.09 -25.65
CA THR A 117 0.33 -13.71 -26.02
C THR A 117 1.30 -12.69 -25.45
N TYR A 118 2.17 -13.12 -24.52
CA TYR A 118 3.15 -12.26 -23.89
C TYR A 118 4.12 -11.68 -24.92
N THR A 119 4.13 -10.36 -25.01
CA THR A 119 5.12 -9.59 -25.74
C THR A 119 6.22 -9.15 -24.79
N SER A 120 7.48 -9.21 -25.26
CA SER A 120 8.63 -8.83 -24.44
C SER A 120 8.47 -7.39 -23.93
N SER A 121 8.35 -7.24 -22.62
CA SER A 121 8.26 -5.95 -21.93
C SER A 121 9.59 -5.61 -21.25
N SER A 122 9.60 -4.54 -20.44
CA SER A 122 10.79 -4.20 -19.65
C SER A 122 11.21 -5.36 -18.76
N ILE A 123 12.51 -5.53 -18.52
CA ILE A 123 13.05 -6.58 -17.65
C ILE A 123 12.33 -6.55 -16.30
N SER A 124 12.13 -5.37 -15.71
CA SER A 124 11.45 -5.25 -14.42
C SER A 124 10.03 -5.82 -14.45
N THR A 125 9.25 -5.49 -15.50
CA THR A 125 7.89 -6.02 -15.68
C THR A 125 7.90 -7.53 -15.90
N SER A 126 8.80 -8.03 -16.75
CA SER A 126 8.97 -9.46 -17.01
C SER A 126 9.34 -10.23 -15.74
N THR A 127 10.21 -9.67 -14.92
CA THR A 127 10.67 -10.27 -13.66
C THR A 127 9.53 -10.37 -12.65
N ILE A 128 8.70 -9.32 -12.52
CA ILE A 128 7.48 -9.37 -11.68
C ILE A 128 6.52 -10.44 -12.19
N LEU A 129 6.25 -10.46 -13.50
CA LEU A 129 5.33 -11.42 -14.12
C LEU A 129 5.82 -12.86 -13.91
N TYR A 130 7.12 -13.11 -14.08
CA TYR A 130 7.72 -14.41 -13.81
C TYR A 130 7.46 -14.86 -12.37
N ALA A 131 7.75 -13.98 -11.40
CA ALA A 131 7.54 -14.27 -9.98
C ALA A 131 6.05 -14.53 -9.66
N GLN A 132 5.14 -13.78 -10.28
CA GLN A 132 3.70 -13.98 -10.13
C GLN A 132 3.24 -15.33 -10.70
N LEU A 133 3.67 -15.69 -11.91
CA LEU A 133 3.35 -16.99 -12.52
C LEU A 133 3.90 -18.15 -11.69
N LEU A 134 5.10 -18.01 -11.13
CA LEU A 134 5.69 -19.00 -10.23
C LEU A 134 4.90 -19.11 -8.91
N SER A 135 4.50 -17.98 -8.34
CA SER A 135 3.67 -17.94 -7.13
C SER A 135 2.33 -18.65 -7.36
N LEU A 136 1.66 -18.37 -8.47
CA LEU A 136 0.42 -19.05 -8.86
C LEU A 136 0.65 -20.55 -9.04
N ARG A 137 1.78 -20.94 -9.66
CA ARG A 137 2.13 -22.35 -9.86
C ARG A 137 2.25 -23.12 -8.54
N TRP A 138 2.80 -22.49 -7.51
CA TRP A 138 3.01 -23.12 -6.21
C TRP A 138 1.89 -22.90 -5.20
N GLN A 139 0.95 -22.00 -5.46
CA GLN A 139 -0.07 -21.56 -4.51
C GLN A 139 -0.84 -22.71 -3.84
N GLU A 140 -1.18 -23.76 -4.60
CA GLU A 140 -1.92 -24.92 -4.07
C GLU A 140 -1.15 -25.72 -3.01
N HIS A 141 0.19 -25.62 -3.01
CA HIS A 141 1.08 -26.47 -2.17
C HIS A 141 1.93 -25.66 -1.20
N CYS A 142 2.19 -24.40 -1.52
CA CYS A 142 2.93 -23.44 -0.72
C CYS A 142 2.24 -22.08 -0.90
N ASP A 143 1.31 -21.82 0.01
CA ASP A 143 0.71 -20.50 0.15
C ASP A 143 1.66 -19.63 0.98
N ALA A 144 2.74 -19.17 0.34
CA ALA A 144 3.73 -18.31 0.99
C ALA A 144 3.18 -16.89 1.15
N ASP A 145 3.45 -16.30 2.30
CA ASP A 145 3.10 -14.91 2.57
C ASP A 145 4.14 -13.96 1.92
N VAL A 146 5.41 -14.39 1.78
CA VAL A 146 6.42 -13.73 0.95
C VAL A 146 7.23 -14.73 0.13
N ILE A 147 7.34 -14.52 -1.18
CA ILE A 147 8.21 -15.30 -2.06
C ILE A 147 9.38 -14.42 -2.52
N PHE A 148 10.60 -14.82 -2.21
CA PHE A 148 11.81 -14.18 -2.70
C PHE A 148 12.29 -14.90 -3.96
N VAL A 149 12.28 -14.20 -5.10
CA VAL A 149 12.77 -14.73 -6.36
C VAL A 149 14.07 -14.01 -6.72
N TYR A 150 15.19 -14.72 -6.66
CA TYR A 150 16.49 -14.26 -7.09
C TYR A 150 16.77 -14.82 -8.49
N ILE A 151 17.10 -13.94 -9.44
CA ILE A 151 17.45 -14.30 -10.81
C ILE A 151 18.85 -13.79 -11.07
N GLN A 152 19.79 -14.71 -11.28
CA GLN A 152 21.20 -14.37 -11.50
C GLN A 152 21.43 -13.73 -12.87
N SER A 153 20.67 -14.13 -13.89
CA SER A 153 20.77 -13.55 -15.23
C SER A 153 19.46 -13.60 -16.04
N TRP A 154 19.26 -12.59 -16.87
CA TRP A 154 18.14 -12.50 -17.82
C TRP A 154 18.68 -12.66 -19.24
N GLN A 155 18.19 -13.67 -19.96
CA GLN A 155 18.76 -14.12 -21.22
C GLN A 155 20.25 -14.46 -21.03
N PRO A 156 20.66 -15.74 -21.05
CA PRO A 156 22.00 -16.16 -20.63
C PRO A 156 23.15 -15.41 -21.34
N GLU A 157 22.91 -14.90 -22.55
CA GLU A 157 23.87 -14.14 -23.34
C GLU A 157 23.81 -12.61 -23.16
N ARG A 158 22.73 -12.02 -22.64
CA ARG A 158 22.49 -10.56 -22.72
C ARG A 158 22.59 -9.80 -21.41
N LEU A 159 22.03 -10.29 -20.31
CA LEU A 159 21.95 -9.52 -19.06
C LEU A 159 22.43 -10.36 -17.88
N ARG A 160 23.62 -10.01 -17.38
CA ARG A 160 24.26 -10.66 -16.23
C ARG A 160 24.03 -9.92 -14.92
N THR A 161 23.09 -8.98 -14.90
CA THR A 161 22.76 -8.21 -13.69
C THR A 161 21.75 -8.99 -12.87
N PRO A 162 22.13 -9.44 -11.65
CA PRO A 162 21.22 -10.18 -10.81
C PRO A 162 20.08 -9.29 -10.29
N LEU A 163 18.89 -9.89 -10.18
CA LEU A 163 17.66 -9.25 -9.73
C LEU A 163 17.04 -10.05 -8.59
N LEU A 164 16.55 -9.36 -7.57
CA LEU A 164 15.83 -9.95 -6.45
C LEU A 164 14.45 -9.30 -6.34
N ILE A 165 13.40 -10.11 -6.27
CA ILE A 165 12.04 -9.61 -6.03
C ILE A 165 11.45 -10.26 -4.78
N PRO A 166 11.01 -9.46 -3.80
CA PRO A 166 10.09 -9.90 -2.75
C PRO A 166 8.63 -9.80 -3.24
N LEU A 167 7.98 -10.92 -3.51
CA LEU A 167 6.57 -10.97 -3.86
C LEU A 167 5.72 -11.18 -2.60
N PHE A 168 4.86 -10.21 -2.27
CA PHE A 168 3.96 -10.31 -1.12
C PHE A 168 2.65 -11.01 -1.50
N GLY A 169 2.31 -12.06 -0.76
CA GLY A 169 1.18 -12.94 -0.98
C GLY A 169 0.23 -13.02 0.22
N ASN A 170 -0.78 -13.87 0.07
CA ASN A 170 -1.75 -14.29 1.09
C ASN A 170 -2.23 -13.20 2.09
N GLN A 171 -1.52 -13.03 3.22
CA GLN A 171 -1.90 -12.10 4.29
C GLN A 171 -1.67 -10.62 3.97
N TRP A 172 -0.79 -10.32 2.99
CA TRP A 172 -0.40 -8.94 2.68
C TRP A 172 -0.55 -8.58 1.20
N PRO A 173 -1.75 -8.72 0.61
CA PRO A 173 -1.98 -8.36 -0.78
C PRO A 173 -1.78 -6.85 -1.03
N HIS A 174 -2.00 -6.00 -0.02
CA HIS A 174 -1.74 -4.55 -0.12
C HIS A 174 -0.25 -4.20 -0.16
N LEU A 175 0.62 -5.06 0.37
CA LEU A 175 2.08 -4.91 0.25
C LEU A 175 2.62 -5.25 -1.14
N ARG A 176 1.80 -5.80 -2.06
CA ARG A 176 2.21 -6.09 -3.45
C ARG A 176 2.72 -4.86 -4.20
N ARG A 177 2.33 -3.65 -3.79
CA ARG A 177 2.88 -2.40 -4.34
C ARG A 177 4.40 -2.26 -4.10
N PHE A 178 4.94 -2.96 -3.12
CA PHE A 178 6.37 -3.00 -2.79
C PHE A 178 7.09 -4.20 -3.44
N SER A 179 6.40 -5.02 -4.23
CA SER A 179 7.00 -6.12 -5.00
C SER A 179 7.68 -5.61 -6.26
N ILE A 180 8.75 -4.85 -6.05
CA ILE A 180 9.54 -4.22 -7.11
C ILE A 180 10.87 -4.96 -7.23
N PRO A 181 11.37 -5.23 -8.46
CA PRO A 181 12.69 -5.81 -8.67
C PRO A 181 13.79 -4.91 -8.14
N ILE A 182 14.62 -5.47 -7.27
CA ILE A 182 15.81 -4.87 -6.70
C ILE A 182 17.00 -5.36 -7.52
N VAL A 183 17.73 -4.43 -8.12
CA VAL A 183 19.00 -4.75 -8.78
C VAL A 183 20.05 -4.94 -7.70
N THR A 184 20.58 -6.16 -7.58
CA THR A 184 21.62 -6.45 -6.61
C THR A 184 22.97 -6.03 -7.18
N SER A 185 23.81 -5.39 -6.37
CA SER A 185 25.11 -4.93 -6.87
C SER A 185 26.04 -6.11 -7.16
N ALA A 186 26.97 -5.95 -8.10
CA ALA A 186 27.96 -6.99 -8.40
C ALA A 186 28.93 -7.30 -7.23
N ARG A 187 28.95 -6.47 -6.18
CA ARG A 187 29.77 -6.65 -4.98
C ARG A 187 29.04 -7.36 -3.86
N GLU A 188 27.70 -7.37 -3.88
CA GLU A 188 26.90 -8.05 -2.88
C GLU A 188 26.81 -9.54 -3.23
N THR A 189 26.98 -10.38 -2.21
CA THR A 189 26.74 -11.80 -2.35
C THR A 189 25.23 -12.07 -2.40
N THR A 190 24.85 -13.21 -2.96
CA THR A 190 23.45 -13.67 -2.97
C THR A 190 22.90 -13.75 -1.54
N LEU A 191 23.71 -14.25 -0.60
CA LEU A 191 23.35 -14.30 0.82
C LEU A 191 22.99 -12.92 1.36
N THR A 192 23.91 -11.94 1.26
CA THR A 192 23.69 -10.60 1.80
C THR A 192 22.49 -9.90 1.15
N SER A 193 22.29 -10.13 -0.15
CA SER A 193 21.13 -9.61 -0.88
C SER A 193 19.82 -10.16 -0.31
N LEU A 194 19.76 -11.47 -0.04
CA LEU A 194 18.60 -12.13 0.53
C LEU A 194 18.35 -11.68 1.97
N GLU A 195 19.39 -11.60 2.81
CA GLU A 195 19.27 -11.13 4.19
C GLU A 195 18.72 -9.70 4.27
N ASN A 196 19.22 -8.82 3.40
CA ASN A 196 18.74 -7.45 3.29
C ASN A 196 17.28 -7.40 2.84
N ALA A 197 16.91 -8.19 1.83
CA ALA A 197 15.53 -8.26 1.36
C ALA A 197 14.57 -8.85 2.41
N MET A 198 14.99 -9.88 3.14
CA MET A 198 14.23 -10.48 4.24
C MET A 198 14.04 -9.48 5.38
N SER A 199 15.09 -8.77 5.77
CA SER A 199 15.02 -7.73 6.80
C SER A 199 14.09 -6.59 6.38
N HIS A 200 14.20 -6.15 5.12
CA HIS A 200 13.34 -5.11 4.56
C HIS A 200 11.87 -5.55 4.50
N ALA A 201 11.59 -6.76 4.02
CA ALA A 201 10.24 -7.32 3.97
C ALA A 201 9.64 -7.48 5.39
N SER A 202 10.44 -8.00 6.33
CA SER A 202 10.04 -8.10 7.73
C SER A 202 9.69 -6.73 8.31
N ARG A 203 10.50 -5.69 8.05
CA ARG A 203 10.21 -4.33 8.48
C ARG A 203 8.90 -3.81 7.91
N LEU A 204 8.63 -4.01 6.61
CA LEU A 204 7.36 -3.60 6.00
C LEU A 204 6.16 -4.30 6.67
N ILE A 205 6.27 -5.60 6.89
CA ILE A 205 5.22 -6.40 7.55
C ILE A 205 5.01 -5.94 9.01
N HIS A 206 6.08 -5.69 9.76
CA HIS A 206 5.98 -5.25 11.16
C HIS A 206 5.43 -3.82 11.31
N VAL A 207 5.74 -2.92 10.37
CA VAL A 207 5.15 -1.58 10.36
C VAL A 207 3.64 -1.66 10.12
N ASP A 208 3.19 -2.58 9.27
CA ASP A 208 1.75 -2.84 9.04
C ASP A 208 1.07 -3.58 10.19
N LEU A 209 1.77 -4.48 10.88
CA LEU A 209 1.28 -5.14 12.10
C LEU A 209 1.12 -4.16 13.26
N SER A 210 1.89 -3.07 13.27
CA SER A 210 1.65 -1.96 14.19
C SER A 210 0.24 -1.44 13.92
N PRO A 211 -0.68 -1.39 14.90
CA PRO A 211 -2.06 -0.99 14.69
C PRO A 211 -2.15 0.53 14.42
N ALA A 212 -1.75 0.90 13.22
CA ALA A 212 -1.76 2.20 12.58
C ALA A 212 -1.59 1.83 11.10
N HIS A 213 -2.59 1.91 10.23
CA HIS A 213 -2.94 3.15 9.54
C HIS A 213 -4.39 3.12 8.97
N ALA A 214 -5.25 2.21 9.42
CA ALA A 214 -6.70 2.30 9.12
C ALA A 214 -7.54 2.77 10.31
N ALA A 215 -7.01 2.72 11.52
CA ALA A 215 -7.69 3.26 12.70
C ALA A 215 -7.35 4.75 12.82
N ILE A 216 -8.33 5.61 12.55
CA ILE A 216 -8.29 7.04 12.87
C ILE A 216 -7.62 7.20 14.25
N PRO A 217 -6.59 8.05 14.40
CA PRO A 217 -5.91 8.21 15.67
C PRO A 217 -6.94 8.49 16.77
N ARG A 218 -6.80 7.83 17.94
CA ARG A 218 -7.78 7.97 19.04
C ARG A 218 -7.98 9.44 19.45
N TRP A 219 -6.93 10.26 19.36
CA TRP A 219 -7.05 11.70 19.58
C TRP A 219 -7.95 12.36 18.54
N ALA A 220 -7.85 12.02 17.26
CA ALA A 220 -8.71 12.56 16.21
C ALA A 220 -10.18 12.14 16.39
N LEU A 221 -10.44 10.92 16.86
CA LEU A 221 -11.80 10.50 17.26
C LEU A 221 -12.30 11.31 18.46
N ALA A 222 -11.46 11.55 19.47
CA ALA A 222 -11.81 12.35 20.63
C ALA A 222 -12.09 13.82 20.24
N PHE A 223 -11.22 14.44 19.44
CA PHE A 223 -11.42 15.79 18.91
C PHE A 223 -12.66 15.87 18.03
N GLY A 224 -12.90 14.88 17.17
CA GLY A 224 -14.11 14.78 16.36
C GLY A 224 -15.38 14.72 17.21
N GLY A 225 -15.38 13.90 18.27
CA GLY A 225 -16.49 13.82 19.23
C GLY A 225 -16.74 15.11 20.00
N ILE A 226 -15.67 15.80 20.44
CA ILE A 226 -15.78 17.09 21.12
C ILE A 226 -16.30 18.18 20.18
N MET A 227 -15.78 18.26 18.95
CA MET A 227 -16.28 19.24 17.97
C MET A 227 -17.74 18.98 17.63
N LEU A 228 -18.15 17.72 17.52
CA LEU A 228 -19.54 17.36 17.29
C LEU A 228 -20.44 17.75 18.48
N SER A 229 -19.98 17.56 19.72
CA SER A 229 -20.75 17.98 20.90
C SER A 229 -20.89 19.51 20.99
N VAL A 230 -19.84 20.27 20.65
CA VAL A 230 -19.87 21.73 20.58
C VAL A 230 -20.87 22.21 19.53
N VAL A 231 -20.89 21.58 18.35
CA VAL A 231 -21.85 21.91 17.28
C VAL A 231 -23.29 21.62 17.72
N VAL A 232 -23.54 20.49 18.37
CA VAL A 232 -24.87 20.15 18.92
C VAL A 232 -25.28 21.16 20.00
N ALA A 233 -24.39 21.51 20.92
CA ALA A 233 -24.65 22.51 21.95
C ALA A 233 -24.93 23.90 21.35
N ALA A 234 -24.17 24.31 20.34
CA ALA A 234 -24.38 25.58 19.64
C ALA A 234 -25.73 25.61 18.91
N MET A 235 -26.12 24.51 18.24
CA MET A 235 -27.44 24.40 17.62
C MET A 235 -28.57 24.44 18.65
N TYR A 236 -28.41 23.79 19.81
CA TYR A 236 -29.40 23.84 20.89
C TYR A 236 -29.57 25.27 21.44
N VAL A 237 -28.45 25.96 21.71
CA VAL A 237 -28.47 27.36 22.17
C VAL A 237 -29.10 28.28 21.11
N ALA A 238 -28.77 28.10 19.83
CA ALA A 238 -29.36 28.87 18.74
C ALA A 238 -30.89 28.66 18.65
N ASN A 239 -31.37 27.42 18.80
CA ASN A 239 -32.80 27.12 18.84
C ASN A 239 -33.49 27.75 20.06
N CYS A 240 -32.91 27.66 21.26
CA CYS A 240 -33.47 28.30 22.45
C CYS A 240 -33.52 29.84 22.32
N ILE A 241 -32.49 30.45 21.73
CA ILE A 241 -32.48 31.90 21.47
C ILE A 241 -33.54 32.28 20.43
N SER A 242 -33.67 31.48 19.36
CA SER A 242 -34.68 31.69 18.33
C SER A 242 -36.09 31.62 18.91
N GLU A 243 -36.36 30.66 19.80
CA GLU A 243 -37.65 30.51 20.47
C GLU A 243 -37.94 31.68 21.43
N LYS A 244 -36.95 32.12 22.22
CA LYS A 244 -37.08 33.30 23.09
C LYS A 244 -37.28 34.60 22.31
N MET A 245 -36.64 34.75 21.15
CA MET A 245 -36.85 35.92 20.28
C MET A 245 -38.20 35.85 19.52
N GLY A 246 -38.65 34.65 19.14
CA GLY A 246 -39.97 34.41 18.59
C GLY A 246 -41.08 34.79 19.58
N GLN A 247 -40.94 34.39 20.85
CA GLN A 247 -41.91 34.78 21.89
C GLN A 247 -41.87 36.27 22.22
N ARG A 248 -40.72 36.95 22.15
CA ARG A 248 -40.68 38.41 22.27
C ARG A 248 -41.37 39.14 21.12
N ARG A 249 -41.43 38.54 19.93
CA ARG A 249 -42.23 39.09 18.83
C ARG A 249 -43.74 38.80 18.96
N GLN A 250 -44.14 37.74 19.65
CA GLN A 250 -45.57 37.46 19.86
C GLN A 250 -46.19 38.16 21.08
N LYS A 251 -45.41 38.56 22.09
CA LYS A 251 -45.94 39.32 23.24
C LYS A 251 -46.08 40.83 23.03
N SER A 252 -45.76 41.34 21.84
CA SER A 252 -46.04 42.73 21.48
C SER A 252 -47.13 42.79 20.42
N LEU A 253 -48.37 42.89 20.89
CA LEU A 253 -49.56 43.40 20.20
C LEU A 253 -49.59 43.33 18.65
N VAL A 254 -50.31 42.34 18.17
CA VAL A 254 -51.13 42.38 16.95
C VAL A 254 -51.94 43.70 16.87
N PRO A 255 -52.14 44.34 15.70
CA PRO A 255 -51.13 44.94 14.83
C PRO A 255 -51.50 46.42 14.56
N LYS A 256 -50.72 47.39 15.02
CA LYS A 256 -50.99 48.79 14.66
C LYS A 256 -50.54 49.02 13.21
N ARG A 257 -51.51 48.84 12.29
CA ARG A 257 -51.52 49.27 10.88
C ARG A 257 -50.42 50.30 10.57
N GLY A 258 -49.46 49.94 9.72
CA GLY A 258 -48.58 50.94 9.15
C GLY A 258 -47.31 50.38 8.53
N ASN A 259 -47.31 50.29 7.20
CA ASN A 259 -46.14 50.21 6.33
C ASN A 259 -45.28 48.96 6.40
N GLU A 260 -45.76 47.93 5.72
CA GLU A 260 -44.89 47.04 4.94
C GLU A 260 -44.05 47.87 3.96
N LYS A 261 -42.80 48.18 4.29
CA LYS A 261 -41.85 48.57 3.26
C LYS A 261 -40.40 48.20 3.56
N PHE A 262 -40.14 47.05 4.18
CA PHE A 262 -38.79 46.48 4.21
C PHE A 262 -38.85 44.95 4.28
N ARG A 263 -39.20 44.31 3.16
CA ARG A 263 -38.88 42.89 2.97
C ARG A 263 -37.63 42.82 2.11
N ALA A 264 -36.49 42.92 2.76
CA ALA A 264 -35.18 42.62 2.19
C ALA A 264 -35.06 41.10 2.04
N GLY A 265 -35.58 40.56 0.94
CA GLY A 265 -35.19 39.24 0.46
C GLY A 265 -33.81 39.35 -0.16
N PHE A 266 -32.87 38.54 0.33
CA PHE A 266 -31.58 38.33 -0.29
C PHE A 266 -31.81 37.87 -1.74
N GLY A 267 -31.40 38.69 -2.71
CA GLY A 267 -31.40 38.37 -4.13
C GLY A 267 -32.67 38.79 -4.88
N GLY A 268 -32.60 39.94 -5.57
CA GLY A 268 -33.46 40.23 -6.72
C GLY A 268 -34.44 41.39 -6.56
N GLY A 269 -34.10 42.54 -7.15
CA GLY A 269 -35.07 43.43 -7.81
C GLY A 269 -35.97 44.29 -6.92
N VAL A 270 -35.55 45.53 -6.68
CA VAL A 270 -36.39 46.59 -6.10
C VAL A 270 -37.37 47.08 -7.19
N MET A 271 -38.58 46.54 -7.23
CA MET A 271 -39.65 47.09 -8.08
C MET A 271 -40.43 48.15 -7.30
N MET A 272 -39.97 49.41 -7.43
CA MET A 272 -40.74 50.61 -7.11
C MET A 272 -41.85 50.74 -8.14
N ASN A 273 -43.07 50.30 -7.81
CA ASN A 273 -44.22 50.75 -8.60
C ASN A 273 -44.86 51.98 -7.95
N SER A 274 -44.54 53.11 -8.59
CA SER A 274 -45.16 54.42 -8.46
C SER A 274 -46.64 54.32 -8.78
N SER A 275 -47.51 54.90 -7.93
CA SER A 275 -48.72 55.65 -8.32
C SER A 275 -49.54 56.04 -7.10
N GLY A 276 -49.77 57.35 -6.92
CA GLY A 276 -51.00 57.85 -6.30
C GLY A 276 -50.96 58.19 -4.81
N SER A 277 -50.49 59.42 -4.51
CA SER A 277 -51.08 60.43 -3.60
C SER A 277 -51.86 59.93 -2.35
N GLN A 278 -51.58 60.35 -1.11
CA GLN A 278 -51.54 61.73 -0.65
C GLN A 278 -50.88 61.84 0.75
N LYS A 279 -49.95 62.81 0.85
CA LYS A 279 -49.70 63.72 1.98
C LYS A 279 -50.09 63.27 3.40
N LYS A 280 -49.09 62.94 4.24
CA LYS A 280 -49.01 63.50 5.60
C LYS A 280 -47.56 63.85 5.96
N LYS A 281 -47.32 65.15 6.09
CA LYS A 281 -46.14 65.78 6.68
C LYS A 281 -46.13 65.49 8.19
N SER A 282 -45.01 65.04 8.75
CA SER A 282 -44.65 65.38 10.12
C SER A 282 -43.13 65.47 10.23
N VAL A 283 -42.72 66.62 10.75
CA VAL A 283 -41.37 67.17 10.83
C VAL A 283 -40.54 66.45 11.90
N MET A 284 -39.23 66.49 11.68
CA MET A 284 -38.12 65.98 12.47
C MET A 284 -38.20 66.28 13.98
N MET A 285 -37.68 65.36 14.80
CA MET A 285 -37.13 65.70 16.11
C MET A 285 -35.77 65.01 16.28
N PHE A 286 -34.69 65.75 16.03
CA PHE A 286 -33.35 65.39 16.46
C PHE A 286 -33.28 65.59 17.98
N ARG A 287 -33.08 64.51 18.76
CA ARG A 287 -32.72 64.60 20.18
C ARG A 287 -31.23 64.32 20.32
N THR A 288 -30.45 65.40 20.31
CA THR A 288 -29.05 65.43 20.75
C THR A 288 -29.02 65.28 22.27
N PHE A 289 -28.43 64.19 22.78
CA PHE A 289 -28.13 64.03 24.20
C PHE A 289 -26.79 64.72 24.50
N SER A 290 -26.87 65.95 25.01
CA SER A 290 -25.73 66.68 25.54
C SER A 290 -25.45 66.23 26.96
N LYS A 291 -24.24 65.72 27.15
CA LYS A 291 -23.57 65.42 28.41
C LYS A 291 -23.20 66.74 29.09
N ASN A 292 -23.63 66.99 30.33
CA ASN A 292 -22.83 67.82 31.24
C ASN A 292 -23.10 67.58 32.72
N ASN A 293 -21.99 67.71 33.43
CA ASN A 293 -21.70 67.41 34.82
C ASN A 293 -21.69 68.74 35.59
N HIS A 294 -22.32 68.85 36.76
CA HIS A 294 -21.75 69.65 37.86
C HIS A 294 -22.45 69.45 39.21
N ASN A 295 -21.62 69.10 40.19
CA ASN A 295 -21.74 69.40 41.61
C ASN A 295 -22.37 70.78 41.86
N ASN A 296 -23.29 70.85 42.84
CA ASN A 296 -23.25 71.97 43.76
C ASN A 296 -23.73 71.56 45.16
N ASN A 297 -22.83 71.74 46.12
CA ASN A 297 -23.11 71.82 47.55
C ASN A 297 -24.23 72.84 47.80
N ASN A 298 -25.17 72.52 48.69
CA ASN A 298 -25.45 73.38 49.84
C ASN A 298 -26.58 72.83 50.71
N ASN A 299 -26.31 72.87 52.01
CA ASN A 299 -27.25 73.20 53.09
C ASN A 299 -28.51 72.34 53.23
N ASN A 300 -28.49 71.48 54.24
CA ASN A 300 -29.41 71.59 55.37
C ASN A 300 -28.98 70.59 56.44
N ASN A 301 -28.40 71.07 57.54
CA ASN A 301 -29.11 71.54 58.73
C ASN A 301 -29.57 70.42 59.66
N ASN A 302 -29.09 70.57 60.90
CA ASN A 302 -29.78 70.33 62.15
C ASN A 302 -29.71 68.95 62.81
N ASN A 303 -28.96 68.99 63.91
CA ASN A 303 -29.41 68.70 65.27
C ASN A 303 -29.92 67.27 65.56
N ARG A 304 -29.24 66.59 66.48
CA ARG A 304 -29.65 66.56 67.91
C ARG A 304 -28.71 65.67 68.71
N LEU A 305 -28.17 66.27 69.78
CA LEU A 305 -27.74 65.70 71.08
C LEU A 305 -26.82 64.48 71.04
#